data_AF-A0A1Q4FS23-F1
#
_entry.id   AF-A0A1Q4FS23-F1
#
_cell.length_a   1.000
_cell.length_b   1.000
_cell.length_c   1.000
_cell.angle_alpha   90.00
_cell.angle_beta   90.00
_cell.angle_gamma   90.00
#
_symmetry.space_group_name_H-M   'P 1'
#
loop_
_entity.id
_entity.type
_entity.pdbx_description
1 polymer ?
#
loop_
_entity_poly.entity_id
_entity_poly.type
_entity_poly.pdbx_seq_one_letter_code
_entity_poly.pdbx_strand_id
1 'polypeptide(L)'
;MLSSVLGNLCLGLAAVLAALLFALAPQQDGGASGGGKLMLVVLLGLPFALSLAGALEAAVVRGGLDWLSRSRGLQHGFALALALCVTVVTVFCVALYREPPAQMPWTLRPLIGVALYLLPLLVLAGTALALNAAWRAALPAALVRAPLLLAGAGAALICAGLLVELLVAMQADSVRRIEERQAADAERDREMLAEVASLDPLTQLGRLLNQTSRYETPAIRELALRKVRSNPALNDELARMLRNEWRGEALTFLAWNDAPDAAALAAPLRDGIVLLAEDVRREMRDAHYLHDDEFDPLAERVLAAVDRVGSHGVDYVSAVRTFRAALDEPRTQTIAPRCRARLDAWLADRR
;
A
#
# COMPACT_ATOMS: atom_id res chain seq x y z
N MET A 1 3.03 -49.36 14.99
CA MET A 1 1.65 -49.38 15.52
C MET A 1 1.16 -47.95 15.80
N LEU A 2 1.91 -47.14 16.56
CA LEU A 2 1.57 -45.76 16.92
C LEU A 2 1.19 -44.87 15.72
N SER A 3 1.96 -44.90 14.62
CA SER A 3 1.67 -44.12 13.40
C SER A 3 0.32 -44.46 12.74
N SER A 4 -0.14 -45.71 12.87
CA SER A 4 -1.45 -46.13 12.34
C SER A 4 -2.59 -45.55 13.16
N VAL A 5 -2.44 -45.58 14.49
CA VAL A 5 -3.45 -45.07 15.42
C VAL A 5 -3.59 -43.56 15.25
N LEU A 6 -2.46 -42.84 15.27
CA LEU A 6 -2.45 -41.39 15.07
C LEU A 6 -3.01 -41.01 13.69
N GLY A 7 -2.59 -41.69 12.61
CA GLY A 7 -3.11 -41.43 11.26
C GLY A 7 -4.62 -41.64 11.16
N ASN A 8 -5.17 -42.67 11.79
CA ASN A 8 -6.61 -42.93 11.78
C ASN A 8 -7.38 -41.91 12.63
N LEU A 9 -6.81 -41.44 13.75
CA LEU A 9 -7.39 -40.34 14.54
C LEU A 9 -7.44 -39.04 13.73
N CYS A 10 -6.34 -38.68 13.07
CA CYS A 10 -6.28 -37.53 12.17
C CYS A 10 -7.29 -37.65 11.02
N LEU A 11 -7.41 -38.83 10.41
CA LEU A 11 -8.36 -39.09 9.34
C LEU A 11 -9.81 -38.97 9.81
N GLY A 12 -10.13 -39.51 11.00
CA GLY A 12 -11.46 -39.40 11.61
C GLY A 12 -11.82 -37.94 11.91
N LEU A 13 -10.88 -37.17 12.46
CA LEU A 13 -11.06 -35.74 12.70
C LEU A 13 -11.28 -34.97 11.39
N ALA A 14 -10.49 -35.25 10.36
CA ALA A 14 -10.66 -34.64 9.04
C ALA A 14 -12.04 -34.96 8.42
N ALA A 15 -12.54 -36.19 8.58
CA ALA A 15 -13.87 -36.57 8.11
C ALA A 15 -15.00 -35.83 8.85
N VAL A 16 -14.89 -35.67 10.17
CA VAL A 16 -15.85 -34.88 10.97
C VAL A 16 -15.84 -33.41 10.53
N LEU A 17 -14.66 -32.82 10.36
CA LEU A 17 -14.53 -31.43 9.92
C LEU A 17 -15.06 -31.23 8.49
N ALA A 18 -14.83 -32.18 7.58
CA ALA A 18 -15.42 -32.15 6.24
C ALA A 18 -16.96 -32.21 6.30
N ALA A 19 -17.54 -33.07 7.14
CA ALA A 19 -18.99 -33.15 7.33
C ALA A 19 -19.57 -31.84 7.89
N LEU A 20 -18.87 -31.19 8.82
CA LEU A 20 -19.26 -29.87 9.34
C LEU A 20 -19.22 -28.81 8.24
N LEU A 21 -18.17 -28.79 7.40
CA LEU A 21 -18.08 -27.90 6.24
C LEU A 21 -19.23 -28.13 5.25
N PHE A 22 -19.61 -29.39 5.01
CA PHE A 22 -20.75 -29.74 4.15
C PHE A 22 -22.09 -29.26 4.72
N ALA A 23 -22.28 -29.36 6.04
CA ALA A 23 -23.48 -28.88 6.71
C ALA A 23 -23.59 -27.35 6.68
N LEU A 24 -22.46 -26.64 6.64
CA LEU A 24 -22.41 -25.16 6.58
C LEU A 24 -22.62 -24.60 5.17
N ALA A 25 -22.30 -25.33 4.11
CA ALA A 25 -22.45 -24.87 2.73
C ALA A 25 -23.89 -24.42 2.36
N PRO A 26 -24.97 -25.17 2.69
CA PRO A 26 -26.33 -24.73 2.37
C PRO A 26 -26.83 -23.56 3.24
N GLN A 27 -26.16 -23.25 4.35
CA GLN A 27 -26.52 -22.21 5.32
C GLN A 27 -25.89 -20.83 4.99
N GLN A 28 -25.18 -20.70 3.87
CA GLN A 28 -24.64 -19.41 3.43
C GLN A 28 -25.77 -18.56 2.85
N ASP A 29 -26.08 -17.44 3.50
CA ASP A 29 -27.04 -16.46 2.97
C ASP A 29 -26.22 -15.28 2.44
N GLY A 30 -26.38 -14.91 1.18
CA GLY A 30 -25.61 -13.85 0.49
C GLY A 30 -25.94 -12.42 0.93
N GLY A 31 -26.29 -12.21 2.21
CA GLY A 31 -26.61 -10.90 2.78
C GLY A 31 -25.45 -10.28 3.57
N ALA A 32 -25.70 -9.11 4.18
CA ALA A 32 -24.73 -8.34 4.97
C ALA A 32 -24.07 -9.11 6.15
N SER A 33 -24.57 -10.29 6.51
CA SER A 33 -24.00 -11.20 7.51
C SER A 33 -22.94 -12.17 6.96
N GLY A 34 -22.62 -12.12 5.66
CA GLY A 34 -21.72 -13.07 4.98
C GLY A 34 -20.28 -13.10 5.54
N GLY A 35 -19.77 -11.98 6.05
CA GLY A 35 -18.40 -11.90 6.58
C GLY A 35 -18.14 -12.84 7.77
N GLY A 36 -19.10 -12.97 8.69
CA GLY A 36 -18.97 -13.86 9.85
C GLY A 36 -18.96 -15.35 9.46
N LYS A 37 -19.76 -15.72 8.46
CA LYS A 37 -19.83 -17.11 7.96
C LYS A 37 -18.56 -17.47 7.18
N LEU A 38 -18.01 -16.57 6.37
CA LEU A 38 -16.74 -16.79 5.69
C LEU A 38 -15.59 -17.00 6.68
N MET A 39 -15.53 -16.20 7.75
CA MET A 39 -14.55 -16.39 8.83
C MET A 39 -14.67 -17.76 9.50
N LEU A 40 -15.91 -18.23 9.75
CA LEU A 40 -16.14 -19.56 10.31
C LEU A 40 -15.64 -20.67 9.38
N VAL A 41 -15.88 -20.56 8.06
CA VAL A 41 -15.39 -21.53 7.07
C VAL A 41 -13.86 -21.56 7.04
N VAL A 42 -13.19 -20.41 7.10
CA VAL A 42 -11.73 -20.32 7.18
C VAL A 42 -11.20 -20.94 8.48
N LEU A 43 -11.86 -20.64 9.61
CA LEU A 43 -11.50 -21.17 10.92
C LEU A 43 -11.61 -22.70 11.00
N LEU A 44 -12.59 -23.30 10.29
CA LEU A 44 -12.74 -24.75 10.17
C LEU A 44 -11.85 -25.36 9.08
N GLY A 45 -11.47 -24.60 8.06
CA GLY A 45 -10.59 -25.04 6.99
C GLY A 45 -9.17 -25.37 7.48
N LEU A 46 -8.61 -24.56 8.37
CA LEU A 46 -7.27 -24.80 8.93
C LEU A 46 -7.14 -26.13 9.70
N PRO A 47 -7.98 -26.44 10.72
CA PRO A 47 -7.92 -27.72 11.41
C PRO A 47 -8.24 -28.89 10.47
N PHE A 48 -9.08 -28.69 9.44
CA PHE A 48 -9.31 -29.70 8.41
C PHE A 48 -8.02 -29.99 7.63
N ALA A 49 -7.32 -28.96 7.13
CA ALA A 49 -6.04 -29.11 6.45
C ALA A 49 -5.00 -29.84 7.30
N LEU A 50 -4.83 -29.42 8.56
CA LEU A 50 -3.84 -30.01 9.47
C LEU A 50 -4.14 -31.48 9.78
N SER A 51 -5.42 -31.81 10.01
CA SER A 51 -5.86 -33.18 10.26
C SER A 51 -5.67 -34.06 9.04
N LEU A 52 -6.03 -33.55 7.86
CA LEU A 52 -5.87 -34.28 6.60
C LEU A 52 -4.37 -34.50 6.25
N ALA A 53 -3.55 -33.46 6.42
CA ALA A 53 -2.10 -33.55 6.25
C ALA A 53 -1.51 -34.61 7.19
N GLY A 54 -1.84 -34.58 8.48
CA GLY A 54 -1.37 -35.58 9.45
C GLY A 54 -1.73 -37.02 9.07
N ALA A 55 -2.93 -37.25 8.52
CA ALA A 55 -3.35 -38.56 8.04
C ALA A 55 -2.57 -39.02 6.79
N LEU A 56 -2.36 -38.13 5.83
CA LEU A 56 -1.56 -38.41 4.61
C LEU A 56 -0.09 -38.64 4.94
N GLU A 57 0.48 -37.86 5.86
CA GLU A 57 1.85 -38.02 6.35
C GLU A 57 2.05 -39.36 7.05
N ALA A 58 1.10 -39.77 7.89
CA ALA A 58 1.11 -41.11 8.49
C ALA A 58 1.03 -42.21 7.43
N ALA A 59 0.32 -42.00 6.32
CA ALA A 59 0.30 -42.91 5.19
C ALA A 59 1.65 -42.96 4.46
N VAL A 60 2.35 -41.83 4.26
CA VAL A 60 3.71 -41.79 3.69
C VAL A 60 4.68 -42.61 4.54
N VAL A 61 4.71 -42.38 5.86
CA VAL A 61 5.61 -43.09 6.79
C VAL A 61 5.38 -44.60 6.78
N ARG A 62 4.15 -45.05 6.49
CA ARG A 62 3.77 -46.46 6.39
C ARG A 62 3.97 -47.07 5.00
N GLY A 63 4.54 -46.32 4.06
CA GLY A 63 4.72 -46.75 2.67
C GLY A 63 3.42 -46.83 1.87
N GLY A 64 2.37 -46.14 2.32
CA GLY A 64 1.08 -46.01 1.62
C GLY A 64 1.23 -45.38 0.23
N LEU A 65 2.22 -44.49 0.08
CA LEU A 65 2.51 -43.71 -1.13
C LEU A 65 3.83 -44.10 -1.81
N ASP A 66 4.38 -45.29 -1.54
CA ASP A 66 5.63 -45.76 -2.15
C ASP A 66 5.56 -45.90 -3.68
N TRP A 67 4.35 -45.88 -4.24
CA TRP A 67 4.11 -45.95 -5.67
C TRP A 67 4.33 -44.62 -6.42
N LEU A 68 4.40 -43.48 -5.72
CA LEU A 68 4.47 -42.15 -6.36
C LEU A 68 5.89 -41.80 -6.83
N SER A 69 6.89 -42.04 -5.99
CA SER A 69 8.30 -41.84 -6.33
C SER A 69 9.21 -42.59 -5.36
N ARG A 70 10.49 -42.76 -5.70
CA ARG A 70 11.50 -43.31 -4.77
C ARG A 70 11.96 -42.31 -3.70
N SER A 71 11.74 -41.01 -3.90
CA SER A 71 12.17 -39.97 -2.96
C SER A 71 11.13 -39.76 -1.88
N ARG A 72 11.49 -39.99 -0.61
CA ARG A 72 10.63 -39.71 0.54
C ARG A 72 10.21 -38.23 0.59
N GLY A 73 11.12 -37.31 0.27
CA GLY A 73 10.82 -35.88 0.26
C GLY A 73 9.69 -35.49 -0.71
N LEU A 74 9.68 -36.08 -1.92
CA LEU A 74 8.60 -35.82 -2.88
C LEU A 74 7.26 -36.42 -2.42
N GLN A 75 7.27 -37.54 -1.72
CA GLN A 75 6.05 -38.14 -1.16
C GLN A 75 5.44 -37.24 -0.07
N HIS A 76 6.26 -36.72 0.85
CA HIS A 76 5.84 -35.74 1.86
C HIS A 76 5.34 -34.45 1.20
N GLY A 77 6.09 -33.90 0.24
CA GLY A 77 5.68 -32.71 -0.51
C GLY A 77 4.33 -32.89 -1.22
N PHE A 78 4.09 -34.06 -1.83
CA PHE A 78 2.80 -34.39 -2.44
C PHE A 78 1.67 -34.48 -1.41
N ALA A 79 1.90 -35.13 -0.26
CA ALA A 79 0.91 -35.24 0.81
C ALA A 79 0.46 -33.86 1.32
N LEU A 80 1.42 -32.97 1.59
CA LEU A 80 1.15 -31.59 2.03
C LEU A 80 0.45 -30.77 0.94
N ALA A 81 0.93 -30.84 -0.30
CA ALA A 81 0.33 -30.11 -1.42
C ALA A 81 -1.11 -30.58 -1.69
N LEU A 82 -1.37 -31.89 -1.63
CA LEU A 82 -2.71 -32.47 -1.77
C LEU A 82 -3.64 -31.95 -0.67
N ALA A 83 -3.23 -32.05 0.60
CA ALA A 83 -4.03 -31.57 1.73
C ALA A 83 -4.37 -30.08 1.61
N LEU A 84 -3.39 -29.26 1.22
CA LEU A 84 -3.57 -27.82 1.01
C LEU A 84 -4.54 -27.53 -0.14
N CYS A 85 -4.30 -28.08 -1.33
CA CYS A 85 -5.14 -27.83 -2.50
C CYS A 85 -6.59 -28.25 -2.25
N VAL A 86 -6.79 -29.44 -1.67
CA VAL A 86 -8.12 -29.96 -1.32
C VAL A 86 -8.83 -29.03 -0.35
N THR A 87 -8.11 -28.55 0.68
CA THR A 87 -8.68 -27.62 1.66
C THR A 87 -9.08 -26.31 1.02
N VAL A 88 -8.18 -25.71 0.22
CA VAL A 88 -8.47 -24.44 -0.49
C VAL A 88 -9.71 -24.61 -1.35
N VAL A 89 -9.77 -25.64 -2.20
CA VAL A 89 -10.94 -25.88 -3.06
C VAL A 89 -12.21 -26.08 -2.23
N THR A 90 -12.13 -26.86 -1.15
CA THR A 90 -13.30 -27.12 -0.28
C THR A 90 -13.79 -25.85 0.40
N VAL A 91 -12.89 -25.07 1.00
CA VAL A 91 -13.21 -23.79 1.66
C VAL A 91 -13.85 -22.81 0.68
N PHE A 92 -13.27 -22.64 -0.51
CA PHE A 92 -13.85 -21.79 -1.55
C PHE A 92 -15.21 -22.31 -2.02
N CYS A 93 -15.37 -23.62 -2.21
CA CYS A 93 -16.65 -24.20 -2.61
C CYS A 93 -17.73 -23.99 -1.54
N VAL A 94 -17.40 -24.15 -0.26
CA VAL A 94 -18.33 -23.88 0.86
C VAL A 94 -18.69 -22.40 0.90
N ALA A 95 -17.69 -21.52 0.85
CA ALA A 95 -17.87 -20.08 0.96
C ALA A 95 -18.72 -19.51 -0.19
N LEU A 96 -18.57 -20.06 -1.40
CA LEU A 96 -19.21 -19.55 -2.61
C LEU A 96 -20.42 -20.36 -3.04
N TYR A 97 -20.82 -21.43 -2.33
CA TYR A 97 -21.84 -22.38 -2.79
C TYR A 97 -23.17 -21.74 -3.20
N ARG A 98 -23.55 -20.66 -2.52
CA ARG A 98 -24.82 -19.93 -2.71
C ARG A 98 -24.66 -18.60 -3.45
N GLU A 99 -23.44 -18.22 -3.79
CA GLU A 99 -23.20 -16.95 -4.47
C GLU A 99 -23.75 -16.99 -5.91
N PRO A 100 -24.16 -15.86 -6.49
CA PRO A 100 -24.50 -15.81 -7.90
C PRO A 100 -23.30 -16.22 -8.77
N PRO A 101 -23.50 -16.92 -9.90
CA PRO A 101 -22.40 -17.33 -10.78
C PRO A 101 -21.49 -16.19 -11.22
N ALA A 102 -22.02 -14.96 -11.32
CA ALA A 102 -21.24 -13.76 -11.64
C ALA A 102 -20.17 -13.42 -10.60
N GLN A 103 -20.37 -13.79 -9.34
CA GLN A 103 -19.45 -13.54 -8.23
C GLN A 103 -18.49 -14.72 -7.97
N MET A 104 -18.75 -15.87 -8.58
CA MET A 104 -17.89 -17.04 -8.44
C MET A 104 -16.69 -16.96 -9.39
N PRO A 105 -15.50 -17.42 -8.94
CA PRO A 105 -14.37 -17.68 -9.81
C PRO A 105 -14.74 -18.59 -10.98
N TRP A 106 -14.35 -18.23 -12.20
CA TRP A 106 -14.78 -18.95 -13.41
C TRP A 106 -14.36 -20.44 -13.40
N THR A 107 -13.27 -20.73 -12.70
CA THR A 107 -12.69 -22.07 -12.51
C THR A 107 -13.54 -22.97 -11.64
N LEU A 108 -14.26 -22.39 -10.67
CA LEU A 108 -15.11 -23.13 -9.73
C LEU A 108 -16.54 -23.27 -10.23
N ARG A 109 -17.04 -22.33 -11.05
CA ARG A 109 -18.44 -22.30 -11.53
C ARG A 109 -18.97 -23.66 -12.01
N PRO A 110 -18.32 -24.39 -12.93
CA PRO A 110 -18.87 -25.64 -13.44
C PRO A 110 -18.77 -26.81 -12.46
N LEU A 111 -17.93 -26.68 -11.42
CA LEU A 111 -17.54 -27.81 -10.57
C LEU A 111 -17.96 -27.63 -9.12
N ILE A 112 -18.46 -26.48 -8.68
CA ILE A 112 -18.61 -26.15 -7.26
C ILE A 112 -19.36 -27.21 -6.45
N GLY A 113 -20.49 -27.72 -6.96
CA GLY A 113 -21.25 -28.76 -6.27
C GLY A 113 -20.53 -30.11 -6.23
N VAL A 114 -19.88 -30.50 -7.34
CA VAL A 114 -19.14 -31.77 -7.40
C VAL A 114 -17.87 -31.69 -6.56
N ALA A 115 -17.08 -30.62 -6.72
CA ALA A 115 -15.84 -30.38 -6.00
C ALA A 115 -16.06 -30.25 -4.49
N LEU A 116 -17.16 -29.62 -4.05
CA LEU A 116 -17.51 -29.53 -2.63
C LEU A 116 -17.61 -30.91 -1.98
N TYR A 117 -18.39 -31.83 -2.56
CA TYR A 117 -18.67 -33.11 -1.92
C TYR A 117 -17.70 -34.21 -2.33
N LEU A 118 -17.42 -34.36 -3.62
CA LEU A 118 -16.66 -35.49 -4.16
C LEU A 118 -15.18 -35.42 -3.78
N LEU A 119 -14.59 -34.23 -3.82
CA LEU A 119 -13.14 -34.07 -3.70
C LEU A 119 -12.63 -34.41 -2.29
N PRO A 120 -13.22 -33.90 -1.18
CA PRO A 120 -12.82 -34.33 0.17
C PRO A 120 -13.09 -35.81 0.40
N LEU A 121 -14.22 -36.35 -0.09
CA LEU A 121 -14.56 -37.76 0.08
C LEU A 121 -13.57 -38.69 -0.63
N LEU A 122 -13.16 -38.37 -1.85
CA LEU A 122 -12.17 -39.14 -2.59
C LEU A 122 -10.81 -39.16 -1.86
N VAL A 123 -10.40 -38.02 -1.30
CA VAL A 123 -9.11 -37.94 -0.58
C VAL A 123 -9.19 -38.66 0.76
N LEU A 124 -10.28 -38.52 1.51
CA LEU A 124 -10.49 -39.25 2.76
C LEU A 124 -10.49 -40.77 2.50
N ALA A 125 -11.21 -41.24 1.48
CA ALA A 125 -11.24 -42.66 1.10
C ALA A 125 -9.86 -43.16 0.64
N GLY A 126 -9.18 -42.41 -0.24
CA GLY A 126 -7.83 -42.74 -0.71
C GLY A 126 -6.82 -42.78 0.43
N THR A 127 -6.91 -41.85 1.39
CA THR A 127 -6.05 -41.81 2.57
C THR A 127 -6.32 -42.99 3.49
N ALA A 128 -7.59 -43.36 3.69
CA ALA A 128 -7.98 -44.55 4.46
C ALA A 128 -7.37 -45.83 3.87
N LEU A 129 -7.46 -45.99 2.55
CA LEU A 129 -6.86 -47.12 1.82
C LEU A 129 -5.34 -47.12 1.91
N ALA A 130 -4.70 -45.95 1.78
CA ALA A 130 -3.24 -45.82 1.86
C ALA A 130 -2.69 -46.12 3.27
N LEU A 131 -3.43 -45.77 4.33
CA LEU A 131 -3.01 -45.94 5.71
C LEU A 131 -3.17 -47.40 6.21
N ASN A 132 -4.22 -48.09 5.75
CA ASN A 132 -4.63 -49.41 6.21
C ASN A 132 -4.17 -50.52 5.25
N ALA A 133 -3.00 -51.11 5.55
CA ALA A 133 -2.35 -52.10 4.68
C ALA A 133 -3.22 -53.33 4.35
N ALA A 134 -4.06 -53.78 5.28
CA ALA A 134 -4.98 -54.91 5.05
C ALA A 134 -5.99 -54.59 3.93
N TRP A 135 -6.53 -53.37 3.90
CA TRP A 135 -7.48 -52.93 2.87
C TRP A 135 -6.79 -52.76 1.52
N ARG A 136 -5.58 -52.20 1.53
CA ARG A 136 -4.76 -52.06 0.33
C ARG A 136 -4.43 -53.41 -0.32
N ALA A 137 -4.14 -54.44 0.49
CA ALA A 137 -3.81 -55.78 -0.01
C ALA A 137 -5.02 -56.49 -0.64
N ALA A 138 -6.24 -56.14 -0.23
CA ALA A 138 -7.48 -56.73 -0.74
C ALA A 138 -7.97 -56.11 -2.07
N LEU A 139 -7.40 -54.98 -2.50
CA LEU A 139 -7.87 -54.23 -3.66
C LEU A 139 -6.81 -54.15 -4.77
N PRO A 140 -7.23 -54.10 -6.05
CA PRO A 140 -6.34 -53.76 -7.16
C PRO A 140 -5.59 -52.45 -6.92
N ALA A 141 -4.31 -52.41 -7.30
CA ALA A 141 -3.45 -51.23 -7.12
C ALA A 141 -4.04 -49.96 -7.74
N ALA A 142 -4.75 -50.09 -8.87
CA ALA A 142 -5.42 -48.96 -9.52
C ALA A 142 -6.49 -48.31 -8.61
N LEU A 143 -7.32 -49.11 -7.92
CA LEU A 143 -8.38 -48.61 -7.05
C LEU A 143 -7.83 -47.94 -5.77
N VAL A 144 -6.64 -48.36 -5.32
CA VAL A 144 -5.96 -47.72 -4.18
C VAL A 144 -5.39 -46.36 -4.57
N ARG A 145 -4.88 -46.22 -5.80
CA ARG A 145 -4.14 -45.02 -6.27
C ARG A 145 -5.05 -43.96 -6.89
N ALA A 146 -6.06 -44.39 -7.64
CA ALA A 146 -6.90 -43.50 -8.44
C ALA A 146 -7.58 -42.40 -7.62
N PRO A 147 -8.15 -42.63 -6.42
CA PRO A 147 -8.82 -41.57 -5.66
C PRO A 147 -7.90 -40.40 -5.33
N LEU A 148 -6.68 -40.67 -4.87
CA LEU A 148 -5.69 -39.64 -4.51
C LEU A 148 -5.16 -38.90 -5.75
N LEU A 149 -4.92 -39.61 -6.86
CA LEU A 149 -4.45 -39.00 -8.10
C LEU A 149 -5.51 -38.12 -8.75
N LEU A 150 -6.75 -38.60 -8.86
CA LEU A 150 -7.85 -37.86 -9.47
C LEU A 150 -8.21 -36.62 -8.64
N ALA A 151 -8.33 -36.78 -7.32
CA ALA A 151 -8.62 -35.65 -6.45
C ALA A 151 -7.47 -34.64 -6.40
N GLY A 152 -6.21 -35.12 -6.37
CA GLY A 152 -5.04 -34.26 -6.39
C GLY A 152 -4.88 -33.47 -7.69
N ALA A 153 -5.02 -34.12 -8.83
CA ALA A 153 -4.97 -33.46 -10.13
C ALA A 153 -6.12 -32.44 -10.28
N GLY A 154 -7.34 -32.83 -9.91
CA GLY A 154 -8.50 -31.93 -9.94
C GLY A 154 -8.32 -30.71 -9.03
N ALA A 155 -7.90 -30.92 -7.78
CA ALA A 155 -7.67 -29.84 -6.83
C ALA A 155 -6.57 -28.88 -7.31
N ALA A 156 -5.45 -29.43 -7.81
CA ALA A 156 -4.33 -28.64 -8.30
C ALA A 156 -4.72 -27.79 -9.52
N LEU A 157 -5.49 -28.34 -10.47
CA LEU A 157 -5.99 -27.59 -11.63
C LEU A 157 -6.91 -26.44 -11.22
N ILE A 158 -7.84 -26.69 -10.28
CA ILE A 158 -8.72 -25.65 -9.75
C ILE A 158 -7.90 -24.56 -9.04
N CYS A 159 -6.96 -24.94 -8.17
CA CYS A 159 -6.09 -23.98 -7.48
C CYS A 159 -5.24 -23.14 -8.45
N ALA A 160 -4.69 -23.76 -9.51
CA ALA A 160 -3.93 -23.05 -10.53
C ALA A 160 -4.81 -22.02 -11.25
N GLY A 161 -6.05 -22.40 -11.58
CA GLY A 161 -7.02 -21.47 -12.16
C GLY A 161 -7.38 -20.32 -11.22
N LEU A 162 -7.66 -20.60 -9.94
CA LEU A 162 -7.92 -19.57 -8.92
C LEU A 162 -6.75 -18.59 -8.79
N LEU A 163 -5.51 -19.09 -8.87
CA LEU A 163 -4.31 -18.26 -8.85
C LEU A 163 -4.21 -17.36 -10.08
N VAL A 164 -4.49 -17.89 -11.28
CA VAL A 164 -4.53 -17.07 -12.52
C VAL A 164 -5.58 -15.97 -12.40
N GLU A 165 -6.77 -16.30 -11.90
CA GLU A 165 -7.84 -15.32 -11.72
C GLU A 165 -7.47 -14.25 -10.69
N LEU A 166 -6.84 -14.63 -9.57
CA LEU A 166 -6.32 -13.68 -8.58
C LEU A 166 -5.29 -12.73 -9.20
N LEU A 167 -4.36 -13.25 -10.01
CA LEU A 167 -3.34 -12.43 -10.68
C LEU A 167 -3.96 -11.44 -11.68
N VAL A 168 -4.95 -11.89 -12.46
CA VAL A 168 -5.70 -11.03 -13.40
C VAL A 168 -6.45 -9.93 -12.64
N ALA A 169 -7.12 -10.27 -11.53
CA ALA A 169 -7.84 -9.31 -10.71
C ALA A 169 -6.88 -8.25 -10.11
N MET A 170 -5.73 -8.67 -9.59
CA MET A 170 -4.71 -7.76 -9.05
C MET A 170 -4.15 -6.80 -10.11
N GLN A 171 -3.96 -7.28 -11.35
CA GLN A 171 -3.53 -6.43 -12.46
C GLN A 171 -4.61 -5.41 -12.84
N ALA A 172 -5.85 -5.85 -13.01
CA ALA A 172 -6.98 -4.97 -13.35
C ALA A 172 -7.19 -3.88 -12.28
N ASP A 173 -7.09 -4.23 -11.00
CA ASP A 173 -7.20 -3.27 -9.89
C ASP A 173 -6.05 -2.25 -9.89
N SER A 174 -4.84 -2.69 -10.23
CA SER A 174 -3.67 -1.80 -10.29
C SER A 174 -3.81 -0.80 -11.44
N VAL A 175 -4.26 -1.26 -12.62
CA VAL A 175 -4.53 -0.39 -13.77
C VAL A 175 -5.63 0.61 -13.44
N ARG A 176 -6.76 0.14 -12.90
CA ARG A 176 -7.88 1.02 -12.51
C ARG A 176 -7.45 2.11 -11.53
N ARG A 177 -6.64 1.77 -10.51
CA ARG A 177 -6.14 2.76 -9.54
C ARG A 177 -5.22 3.81 -10.18
N ILE A 178 -4.44 3.42 -11.21
CA ILE A 178 -3.60 4.36 -11.95
C ILE A 178 -4.48 5.29 -12.79
N GLU A 179 -5.46 4.74 -13.51
CA GLU A 179 -6.42 5.52 -14.30
C GLU A 179 -7.22 6.50 -13.44
N GLU A 180 -7.72 6.05 -12.29
CA GLU A 180 -8.43 6.89 -11.31
C GLU A 180 -7.56 8.04 -10.80
N ARG A 181 -6.29 7.76 -10.49
CA ARG A 181 -5.33 8.80 -10.07
C ARG A 181 -5.04 9.80 -11.18
N GLN A 182 -4.79 9.32 -12.40
CA GLN A 182 -4.54 10.19 -13.55
C GLN A 182 -5.76 11.06 -13.87
N ALA A 183 -6.97 10.50 -13.79
CA ALA A 183 -8.20 11.26 -13.99
C ALA A 183 -8.40 12.32 -12.90
N ALA A 184 -8.13 11.97 -11.63
CA ALA A 184 -8.20 12.91 -10.51
C ALA A 184 -7.16 14.03 -10.61
N ASP A 185 -5.92 13.70 -10.98
CA ASP A 185 -4.83 14.66 -11.18
C ASP A 185 -5.17 15.60 -12.34
N ALA A 186 -5.67 15.07 -13.46
CA ALA A 186 -6.08 15.87 -14.61
C ALA A 186 -7.25 16.81 -14.29
N GLU A 187 -8.22 16.36 -13.48
CA GLU A 187 -9.33 17.22 -13.06
C GLU A 187 -8.86 18.31 -12.12
N ARG A 188 -8.03 17.98 -11.13
CA ARG A 188 -7.39 18.94 -10.23
C ARG A 188 -6.60 20.01 -11.01
N ASP A 189 -5.84 19.59 -12.02
CA ASP A 189 -5.08 20.52 -12.86
C ASP A 189 -5.99 21.47 -13.64
N ARG A 190 -7.13 20.99 -14.16
CA ARG A 190 -8.13 21.85 -14.83
C ARG A 190 -8.73 22.86 -13.87
N GLU A 191 -9.13 22.43 -12.67
CA GLU A 191 -9.68 23.32 -11.65
C GLU A 191 -8.67 24.39 -11.25
N MET A 192 -7.42 24.00 -10.99
CA MET A 192 -6.36 24.94 -10.62
C MET A 192 -6.00 25.90 -11.76
N LEU A 193 -5.97 25.43 -13.01
CA LEU A 193 -5.80 26.29 -14.18
C LEU A 193 -6.92 27.34 -14.28
N ALA A 194 -8.17 26.93 -14.06
CA ALA A 194 -9.32 27.83 -14.05
C ALA A 194 -9.23 28.84 -12.89
N GLU A 195 -8.83 28.39 -11.70
CA GLU A 195 -8.58 29.27 -10.55
C GLU A 195 -7.51 30.32 -10.90
N VAL A 196 -6.33 29.89 -11.34
CA VAL A 196 -5.24 30.81 -11.71
C VAL A 196 -5.65 31.75 -12.84
N ALA A 197 -6.42 31.27 -13.81
CA ALA A 197 -6.97 32.10 -14.88
C ALA A 197 -7.90 33.20 -14.36
N SER A 198 -8.63 32.96 -13.26
CA SER A 198 -9.55 33.92 -12.64
C SER A 198 -8.88 34.97 -11.74
N LEU A 199 -7.67 34.69 -11.21
CA LEU A 199 -7.00 35.57 -10.24
C LEU A 199 -6.57 36.92 -10.81
N ASP A 200 -6.81 38.04 -10.14
CA ASP A 200 -6.32 39.35 -10.60
C ASP A 200 -4.87 39.62 -10.15
N PRO A 201 -3.92 39.92 -11.05
CA PRO A 201 -2.53 40.20 -10.70
C PRO A 201 -2.30 41.45 -9.85
N LEU A 202 -3.25 42.39 -9.79
CA LEU A 202 -3.14 43.61 -8.98
C LEU A 202 -3.64 43.39 -7.55
N THR A 203 -4.76 42.68 -7.39
CA THR A 203 -5.43 42.54 -6.09
C THR A 203 -5.17 41.20 -5.40
N GLN A 204 -4.75 40.18 -6.13
CA GLN A 204 -4.57 38.81 -5.63
C GLN A 204 -3.16 38.25 -5.89
N LEU A 205 -2.16 39.13 -5.91
CA LEU A 205 -0.77 38.79 -6.24
C LEU A 205 -0.22 37.65 -5.36
N GLY A 206 -0.48 37.65 -4.05
CA GLY A 206 0.00 36.59 -3.15
C GLY A 206 -0.43 35.19 -3.59
N ARG A 207 -1.72 35.02 -3.94
CA ARG A 207 -2.24 33.74 -4.45
C ARG A 207 -1.55 33.33 -5.74
N LEU A 208 -1.29 34.28 -6.65
CA LEU A 208 -0.57 33.99 -7.89
C LEU A 208 0.89 33.59 -7.64
N LEU A 209 1.59 34.25 -6.71
CA LEU A 209 2.99 33.96 -6.40
C LEU A 209 3.17 32.55 -5.84
N ASN A 210 2.23 32.06 -5.03
CA ASN A 210 2.24 30.67 -4.56
C ASN A 210 2.22 29.66 -5.73
N GLN A 211 1.51 29.99 -6.81
CA GLN A 211 1.37 29.17 -8.02
C GLN A 211 2.57 29.27 -8.99
N THR A 212 3.64 29.98 -8.61
CA THR A 212 4.88 30.09 -9.41
C THR A 212 5.98 29.12 -8.98
N SER A 213 5.67 28.22 -8.03
CA SER A 213 6.64 27.30 -7.46
C SER A 213 7.10 26.23 -8.47
N ARG A 214 8.24 25.58 -8.20
CA ARG A 214 8.72 24.44 -9.01
C ARG A 214 7.90 23.16 -8.86
N TYR A 215 6.99 23.11 -7.90
CA TYR A 215 6.16 21.95 -7.61
C TYR A 215 4.81 22.01 -8.34
N GLU A 216 4.47 23.15 -8.94
CA GLU A 216 3.29 23.27 -9.80
C GLU A 216 3.50 22.63 -11.15
N THR A 217 2.40 22.22 -11.79
CA THR A 217 2.48 21.71 -13.16
C THR A 217 2.92 22.83 -14.12
N PRO A 218 3.66 22.50 -15.20
CA PRO A 218 4.22 23.51 -16.09
C PRO A 218 3.19 24.52 -16.62
N ALA A 219 1.99 24.06 -16.98
CA ALA A 219 0.93 24.91 -17.51
C ALA A 219 0.39 25.91 -16.47
N ILE A 220 0.18 25.47 -15.23
CA ILE A 220 -0.28 26.32 -14.12
C ILE A 220 0.80 27.37 -13.81
N ARG A 221 2.04 26.91 -13.67
CA ARG A 221 3.19 27.77 -13.39
C ARG A 221 3.39 28.84 -14.46
N GLU A 222 3.37 28.46 -15.73
CA GLU A 222 3.53 29.39 -16.86
C GLU A 222 2.42 30.44 -16.89
N LEU A 223 1.17 30.03 -16.66
CA LEU A 223 0.05 30.96 -16.59
C LEU A 223 0.21 31.93 -15.41
N ALA A 224 0.52 31.42 -14.22
CA ALA A 224 0.76 32.24 -13.03
C ALA A 224 1.89 33.25 -13.27
N LEU A 225 3.02 32.81 -13.82
CA LEU A 225 4.16 33.68 -14.12
C LEU A 225 3.84 34.79 -15.11
N ARG A 226 3.07 34.50 -16.17
CA ARG A 226 2.62 35.54 -17.11
C ARG A 226 1.79 36.60 -16.40
N LYS A 227 0.87 36.19 -15.51
CA LYS A 227 0.00 37.12 -14.77
C LYS A 227 0.79 37.93 -13.76
N VAL A 228 1.67 37.30 -12.98
CA VAL A 228 2.58 38.00 -12.05
C VAL A 228 3.40 39.07 -12.78
N ARG A 229 4.00 38.73 -13.92
CA ARG A 229 4.81 39.68 -14.73
C ARG A 229 4.00 40.80 -15.37
N SER A 230 2.68 40.67 -15.46
CA SER A 230 1.81 41.74 -15.97
C SER A 230 1.52 42.83 -14.93
N ASN A 231 1.88 42.61 -13.65
CA ASN A 231 1.77 43.64 -12.62
C ASN A 231 2.92 44.67 -12.76
N PRO A 232 2.64 45.94 -13.10
CA PRO A 232 3.68 46.95 -13.30
C PRO A 232 4.38 47.37 -12.01
N ALA A 233 3.78 47.13 -10.85
CA ALA A 233 4.32 47.44 -9.52
C ALA A 233 4.92 46.20 -8.83
N LEU A 234 5.19 45.11 -9.57
CA LEU A 234 5.61 43.82 -9.01
C LEU A 234 6.76 43.93 -8.01
N ASN A 235 7.78 44.76 -8.29
CA ASN A 235 8.94 44.89 -7.42
C ASN A 235 8.60 45.55 -6.07
N ASP A 236 7.81 46.63 -6.09
CA ASP A 236 7.36 47.31 -4.88
C ASP A 236 6.42 46.41 -4.06
N GLU A 237 5.57 45.65 -4.75
CA GLU A 237 4.66 44.70 -4.12
C GLU A 237 5.42 43.55 -3.44
N LEU A 238 6.42 42.96 -4.09
CA LEU A 238 7.29 41.95 -3.47
C LEU A 238 8.02 42.51 -2.25
N ALA A 239 8.56 43.73 -2.34
CA ALA A 239 9.23 44.39 -1.21
C ALA A 239 8.29 44.63 -0.03
N ARG A 240 7.02 44.98 -0.29
CA ARG A 240 5.97 45.15 0.71
C ARG A 240 5.57 43.82 1.34
N MET A 241 5.37 42.79 0.52
CA MET A 241 4.97 41.44 0.95
C MET A 241 6.02 40.77 1.85
N LEU A 242 7.31 40.95 1.55
CA LEU A 242 8.40 40.44 2.40
C LEU A 242 8.33 40.96 3.84
N ARG A 243 7.68 42.11 4.07
CA ARG A 243 7.55 42.76 5.37
C ARG A 243 6.19 42.56 6.06
N ASN A 244 5.29 41.78 5.48
CA ASN A 244 3.96 41.52 6.07
C ASN A 244 3.66 40.01 6.12
N GLU A 245 2.38 39.66 6.29
CA GLU A 245 1.91 38.27 6.38
C GLU A 245 2.10 37.46 5.09
N TRP A 246 2.22 38.11 3.92
CA TRP A 246 2.38 37.47 2.62
C TRP A 246 3.84 37.15 2.26
N ARG A 247 4.71 37.10 3.25
CA ARG A 247 6.14 36.89 3.09
C ARG A 247 6.46 35.52 2.50
N GLY A 248 5.67 34.50 2.87
CA GLY A 248 5.87 33.13 2.40
C GLY A 248 5.71 33.01 0.89
N GLU A 249 4.75 33.73 0.31
CA GLU A 249 4.45 33.78 -1.12
C GLU A 249 5.54 34.53 -1.88
N ALA A 250 5.99 35.68 -1.35
CA ALA A 250 7.11 36.43 -1.94
C ALA A 250 8.41 35.60 -1.94
N LEU A 251 8.71 34.91 -0.82
CA LEU A 251 9.84 33.98 -0.75
C LEU A 251 9.70 32.82 -1.74
N THR A 252 8.49 32.28 -1.90
CA THR A 252 8.23 31.20 -2.87
C THR A 252 8.53 31.65 -4.29
N PHE A 253 8.14 32.88 -4.66
CA PHE A 253 8.45 33.43 -5.98
C PHE A 253 9.97 33.61 -6.17
N LEU A 254 10.64 34.31 -5.25
CA LEU A 254 12.08 34.60 -5.34
C LEU A 254 12.95 33.34 -5.27
N ALA A 255 12.46 32.31 -4.57
CA ALA A 255 13.13 31.01 -4.48
C ALA A 255 13.20 30.27 -5.81
N TRP A 256 12.32 30.55 -6.78
CA TRP A 256 12.24 29.77 -8.02
C TRP A 256 12.17 30.59 -9.31
N ASN A 257 12.13 31.92 -9.23
CA ASN A 257 11.95 32.81 -10.37
C ASN A 257 12.83 34.06 -10.21
N ASP A 258 13.23 34.65 -11.34
CA ASP A 258 14.03 35.87 -11.34
C ASP A 258 13.17 37.09 -10.99
N ALA A 259 13.68 37.91 -10.07
CA ALA A 259 13.08 39.20 -9.76
C ALA A 259 13.27 40.19 -10.92
N PRO A 260 12.31 41.11 -11.17
CA PRO A 260 12.50 42.18 -12.15
C PRO A 260 13.71 43.07 -11.83
N ASP A 261 13.89 43.41 -10.55
CA ASP A 261 15.04 44.16 -10.04
C ASP A 261 15.53 43.54 -8.71
N ALA A 262 16.46 42.59 -8.84
CA ALA A 262 17.03 41.87 -7.69
C ALA A 262 17.76 42.82 -6.72
N ALA A 263 18.43 43.87 -7.21
CA ALA A 263 19.16 44.79 -6.38
C ALA A 263 18.22 45.58 -5.44
N ALA A 264 17.09 46.05 -5.97
CA ALA A 264 16.08 46.75 -5.18
C ALA A 264 15.40 45.84 -4.12
N LEU A 265 15.32 44.53 -4.37
CA LEU A 265 14.75 43.56 -3.42
C LEU A 265 15.75 43.05 -2.38
N ALA A 266 17.04 43.37 -2.51
CA ALA A 266 18.05 42.75 -1.68
C ALA A 266 17.85 43.04 -0.18
N ALA A 267 17.65 44.31 0.18
CA ALA A 267 17.39 44.74 1.55
C ALA A 267 16.00 44.28 2.08
N PRO A 268 14.89 44.42 1.32
CA PRO A 268 13.61 43.84 1.71
C PRO A 268 13.66 42.32 1.99
N LEU A 269 14.43 41.55 1.21
CA LEU A 269 14.58 40.11 1.43
C LEU A 269 15.26 39.82 2.77
N ARG A 270 16.34 40.55 3.08
CA ARG A 270 17.03 40.45 4.38
C ARG A 270 16.06 40.74 5.53
N ASP A 271 15.30 41.83 5.44
CA ASP A 271 14.28 42.20 6.44
C ASP A 271 13.25 41.08 6.63
N GLY A 272 12.76 40.53 5.51
CA GLY A 272 11.82 39.41 5.53
C GLY A 272 12.38 38.19 6.25
N ILE A 273 13.63 37.80 5.99
CA ILE A 273 14.25 36.64 6.67
C ILE A 273 14.32 36.86 8.20
N VAL A 274 14.60 38.09 8.65
CA VAL A 274 14.62 38.41 10.08
C VAL A 274 13.22 38.31 10.69
N LEU A 275 12.21 38.88 10.05
CA LEU A 275 10.82 38.77 10.51
C LEU A 275 10.33 37.31 10.51
N LEU A 276 10.74 36.53 9.51
CA LEU A 276 10.45 35.11 9.44
C LEU A 276 11.06 34.32 10.60
N ALA A 277 12.27 34.69 11.04
CA ALA A 277 12.88 34.11 12.22
C ALA A 277 12.05 34.36 13.49
N GLU A 278 11.40 35.52 13.60
CA GLU A 278 10.50 35.82 14.72
C GLU A 278 9.24 34.95 14.68
N ASP A 279 8.66 34.73 13.50
CA ASP A 279 7.50 33.85 13.34
C ASP A 279 7.86 32.39 13.65
N VAL A 280 9.00 31.89 13.16
CA VAL A 280 9.49 30.54 13.50
C VAL A 280 9.76 30.42 15.00
N ARG A 281 10.32 31.45 15.65
CA ARG A 281 10.52 31.45 17.10
C ARG A 281 9.18 31.33 17.85
N ARG A 282 8.16 32.06 17.40
CA ARG A 282 6.81 31.99 17.96
C ARG A 282 6.22 30.59 17.79
N GLU A 283 6.30 30.03 16.58
CA GLU A 283 5.81 28.69 16.28
C GLU A 283 6.50 27.61 17.11
N MET A 284 7.84 27.67 17.22
CA MET A 284 8.63 26.76 18.06
C MET A 284 8.18 26.78 19.52
N ARG A 285 7.85 27.95 20.05
CA ARG A 285 7.43 28.15 21.44
C ARG A 285 5.98 27.71 21.68
N ASP A 286 5.07 28.12 20.79
CA ASP A 286 3.64 28.13 21.05
C ASP A 286 2.92 26.91 20.43
N ALA A 287 3.48 26.29 19.39
CA ALA A 287 2.85 25.15 18.74
C ALA A 287 2.79 23.93 19.66
N HIS A 288 1.59 23.34 19.78
CA HIS A 288 1.38 22.15 20.60
C HIS A 288 2.13 20.92 20.05
N TYR A 289 2.30 20.86 18.74
CA TYR A 289 2.94 19.74 18.04
C TYR A 289 3.65 20.27 16.81
N LEU A 290 4.90 19.87 16.59
CA LEU A 290 5.65 20.14 15.36
C LEU A 290 6.37 18.88 14.90
N HIS A 291 6.48 18.72 13.60
CA HIS A 291 7.30 17.70 12.98
C HIS A 291 8.73 18.20 12.76
N ASP A 292 9.69 17.27 12.69
CA ASP A 292 11.10 17.60 12.43
C ASP A 292 11.33 18.23 11.04
N ASP A 293 10.40 18.08 10.10
CA ASP A 293 10.47 18.60 8.73
C ASP A 293 9.58 19.83 8.47
N GLU A 294 8.89 20.34 9.50
CA GLU A 294 7.94 21.46 9.37
C GLU A 294 8.56 22.69 8.69
N PHE A 295 9.82 23.00 9.03
CA PHE A 295 10.53 24.17 8.53
C PHE A 295 11.40 23.90 7.30
N ASP A 296 11.44 22.66 6.79
CA ASP A 296 12.30 22.28 5.67
C ASP A 296 11.97 23.03 4.36
N PRO A 297 10.69 23.16 3.94
CA PRO A 297 10.34 23.92 2.75
C PRO A 297 10.69 25.41 2.89
N LEU A 298 10.57 25.95 4.10
CA LEU A 298 10.83 27.35 4.39
C LEU A 298 12.33 27.66 4.31
N ALA A 299 13.16 26.84 4.95
CA ALA A 299 14.61 26.96 4.89
C ALA A 299 15.13 26.82 3.45
N GLU A 300 14.57 25.88 2.67
CA GLU A 300 14.91 25.76 1.25
C GLU A 300 14.60 27.05 0.48
N ARG A 301 13.39 27.61 0.64
CA ARG A 301 12.98 28.84 -0.06
C ARG A 301 13.86 30.02 0.32
N VAL A 302 14.19 30.19 1.61
CA VAL A 302 15.06 31.27 2.09
C VAL A 302 16.43 31.18 1.42
N LEU A 303 17.08 30.03 1.46
CA LEU A 303 18.42 29.87 0.88
C LEU A 303 18.40 30.05 -0.64
N ALA A 304 17.42 29.47 -1.32
CA ALA A 304 17.27 29.61 -2.77
C ALA A 304 16.98 31.06 -3.19
N ALA A 305 16.19 31.80 -2.41
CA ALA A 305 15.91 33.21 -2.67
C ALA A 305 17.16 34.07 -2.45
N VAL A 306 17.92 33.84 -1.38
CA VAL A 306 19.18 34.55 -1.11
C VAL A 306 20.20 34.34 -2.23
N ASP A 307 20.38 33.09 -2.65
CA ASP A 307 21.35 32.75 -3.69
C ASP A 307 20.97 33.33 -5.06
N ARG A 308 19.67 33.42 -5.36
CA ARG A 308 19.18 33.98 -6.63
C ARG A 308 19.14 35.51 -6.64
N VAL A 309 18.71 36.15 -5.56
CA VAL A 309 18.69 37.61 -5.48
C VAL A 309 20.10 38.17 -5.44
N GLY A 310 21.03 37.47 -4.78
CA GLY A 310 22.43 37.92 -4.68
C GLY A 310 22.60 39.07 -3.69
N SER A 311 23.81 39.24 -3.15
CA SER A 311 24.02 40.12 -1.99
C SER A 311 23.73 41.59 -2.28
N HIS A 312 24.12 42.13 -3.44
CA HIS A 312 23.97 43.56 -3.79
C HIS A 312 24.39 44.53 -2.65
N GLY A 313 25.44 44.17 -1.89
CA GLY A 313 25.92 44.95 -0.73
C GLY A 313 25.17 44.70 0.59
N VAL A 314 24.23 43.76 0.63
CA VAL A 314 23.46 43.34 1.80
C VAL A 314 24.06 42.09 2.44
N ASP A 315 24.20 42.08 3.77
CA ASP A 315 24.64 40.92 4.54
C ASP A 315 23.46 39.96 4.83
N TYR A 316 23.32 38.93 4.00
CA TYR A 316 22.38 37.83 4.25
C TYR A 316 22.88 36.83 5.29
N VAL A 317 24.19 36.75 5.55
CA VAL A 317 24.76 35.77 6.49
C VAL A 317 24.22 36.05 7.90
N SER A 318 24.16 37.32 8.29
CA SER A 318 23.56 37.72 9.58
C SER A 318 22.06 37.37 9.68
N ALA A 319 21.29 37.60 8.62
CA ALA A 319 19.86 37.28 8.60
C ALA A 319 19.61 35.75 8.66
N VAL A 320 20.36 34.96 7.90
CA VAL A 320 20.26 33.49 7.91
C VAL A 320 20.72 32.91 9.26
N ARG A 321 21.73 33.50 9.91
CA ARG A 321 22.09 33.13 11.30
C ARG A 321 20.95 33.38 12.28
N THR A 322 20.26 34.51 12.14
CA THR A 322 19.08 34.83 12.96
C THR A 322 17.97 33.79 12.75
N PHE A 323 17.70 33.42 11.50
CA PHE A 323 16.75 32.35 11.17
C PHE A 323 17.16 30.98 11.74
N ARG A 324 18.43 30.60 11.60
CA ARG A 324 18.98 29.36 12.16
C ARG A 324 18.85 29.31 13.69
N ALA A 325 19.12 30.42 14.37
CA ALA A 325 19.00 30.52 15.83
C ALA A 325 17.55 30.43 16.31
N ALA A 326 16.58 30.88 15.53
CA ALA A 326 15.16 30.75 15.87
C ALA A 326 14.70 29.28 15.99
N LEU A 327 15.33 28.37 15.24
CA LEU A 327 15.07 26.93 15.34
C LEU A 327 15.55 26.32 16.67
N ASP A 328 16.34 27.04 17.46
CA ASP A 328 16.84 26.61 18.78
C ASP A 328 16.01 27.18 19.94
N GLU A 329 14.86 27.81 19.65
CA GLU A 329 13.96 28.33 20.68
C GLU A 329 13.55 27.23 21.68
N PRO A 330 13.70 27.46 23.00
CA PRO A 330 13.33 26.49 24.01
C PRO A 330 11.85 26.12 23.97
N ARG A 331 11.54 24.83 24.06
CA ARG A 331 10.18 24.30 24.15
C ARG A 331 10.13 23.00 24.94
N THR A 332 8.94 22.58 25.36
CA THR A 332 8.72 21.38 26.18
C THR A 332 8.95 20.07 25.44
N GLN A 333 8.56 20.00 24.16
CA GLN A 333 8.77 18.83 23.31
C GLN A 333 10.12 18.92 22.60
N THR A 334 10.97 17.91 22.75
CA THR A 334 12.23 17.86 22.02
C THR A 334 11.95 17.51 20.56
N ILE A 335 12.20 18.45 19.65
CA ILE A 335 12.23 18.22 18.20
C ILE A 335 13.62 18.53 17.67
N ALA A 336 13.99 17.93 16.53
CA ALA A 336 15.27 18.16 15.88
C ALA A 336 15.04 18.60 14.42
N PRO A 337 14.76 19.89 14.17
CA PRO A 337 14.46 20.39 12.84
C PRO A 337 15.56 20.02 11.84
N ARG A 338 15.20 19.27 10.79
CA ARG A 338 16.15 18.69 9.83
C ARG A 338 16.88 19.77 9.05
N CYS A 339 16.19 20.87 8.73
CA CYS A 339 16.76 22.03 8.06
C CYS A 339 17.96 22.69 8.77
N ARG A 340 18.20 22.44 10.07
CA ARG A 340 19.39 22.97 10.78
C ARG A 340 20.68 22.64 10.05
N ALA A 341 20.86 21.38 9.66
CA ALA A 341 22.07 20.93 8.97
C ALA A 341 22.28 21.65 7.61
N ARG A 342 21.18 21.91 6.88
CA ARG A 342 21.22 22.63 5.60
C ARG A 342 21.65 24.08 5.79
N LEU A 343 21.07 24.76 6.79
CA LEU A 343 21.43 26.14 7.13
C LEU A 343 22.88 26.23 7.64
N ASP A 344 23.31 25.30 8.47
CA ASP A 344 24.67 25.25 9.02
C ASP A 344 25.71 25.04 7.90
N ALA A 345 25.42 24.15 6.94
CA ALA A 345 26.25 23.96 5.75
C ALA A 345 26.35 25.25 4.91
N TRP A 346 25.21 25.88 4.58
CA TRP A 346 25.19 27.12 3.81
C TRP A 346 25.96 28.26 4.49
N LEU A 347 25.89 28.34 5.82
CA LEU A 347 26.62 29.31 6.62
C LEU A 347 28.12 29.04 6.71
N ALA A 348 28.54 27.76 6.68
CA ALA A 348 29.95 27.38 6.69
C ALA A 348 30.66 27.78 5.39
N ASP A 349 29.98 27.63 4.25
CA ASP A 349 30.51 27.97 2.93
C ASP A 349 30.72 29.49 2.72
N ARG A 350 30.21 30.33 3.63
CA ARG A 350 30.24 31.80 3.56
C ARG A 350 30.96 32.44 4.75
N ARG A 351 31.77 31.67 5.46
CA ARG A 351 32.77 32.18 6.42
C ARG A 351 34.05 32.53 5.68
#